data_AF-A0A8H8A728-F1
#
_entry.id   AF-A0A8H8A728-F1
#
_cell.length_a   1.000
_cell.length_b   1.000
_cell.length_c   1.000
_cell.angle_alpha   90.00
_cell.angle_beta   90.00
_cell.angle_gamma   90.00
#
_symmetry.space_group_name_H-M   'P 1'
#
loop_
_entity.id
_entity.type
_entity.pdbx_description
1 polymer ?
#
loop_
_entity_poly.entity_id
_entity_poly.type
_entity_poly.pdbx_seq_one_letter_code
_entity_poly.pdbx_strand_id
1 'polypeptide(L)'
;MSLALKIGFLVIKTLSKPIATNLRHQAKQHPYFRKICVDLAQVMHKTEAHMKANLLGKQRRAKKAQPLNEENAIERGADFLSESFLFLIAGSLIFYEGWRTRKKEQTRRDKVADDIEELRKQVASLRIYVEQSVLKKVI
;
A
#
# COMPACT_ATOMS: atom_id res chain seq x y z
N MET A 1 3.63 5.12 -15.88
CA MET A 1 2.79 4.33 -14.96
C MET A 1 3.69 3.35 -14.22
N SER A 2 3.72 3.43 -12.89
CA SER A 2 4.68 2.74 -12.03
C SER A 2 4.69 1.23 -12.27
N LEU A 3 5.87 0.66 -12.49
CA LEU A 3 6.12 -0.77 -12.60
C LEU A 3 5.51 -1.53 -11.39
N ALA A 4 5.55 -0.93 -10.20
CA ALA A 4 4.98 -1.48 -8.98
C ALA A 4 3.45 -1.68 -9.07
N LEU A 5 2.72 -0.77 -9.74
CA LEU A 5 1.28 -0.94 -9.95
C LEU A 5 0.98 -2.12 -10.88
N LYS A 6 1.81 -2.30 -11.91
CA LYS A 6 1.66 -3.41 -12.88
C LYS A 6 2.00 -4.76 -12.25
N ILE A 7 3.08 -4.83 -11.47
CA ILE A 7 3.49 -6.04 -10.76
C ILE A 7 2.49 -6.37 -9.64
N GLY A 8 2.05 -5.37 -8.87
CA GLY A 8 1.03 -5.55 -7.82
C GLY A 8 -0.27 -6.11 -8.38
N PHE A 9 -0.76 -5.59 -9.51
CA PHE A 9 -1.95 -6.12 -10.17
C PHE A 9 -1.78 -7.57 -10.63
N LEU A 10 -0.61 -7.93 -11.16
CA LEU A 10 -0.31 -9.29 -11.59
C LEU A 10 -0.29 -10.27 -10.41
N VAL A 11 0.37 -9.89 -9.30
CA VAL A 11 0.50 -10.72 -8.09
C VAL A 11 -0.86 -10.97 -7.46
N ILE A 12 -1.71 -9.94 -7.35
CA ILE A 12 -3.09 -10.08 -6.85
C ILE A 12 -3.86 -11.07 -7.73
N LYS A 13 -3.82 -10.90 -9.06
CA LYS A 13 -4.57 -11.77 -9.99
C LYS A 13 -4.08 -13.23 -9.98
N THR A 14 -2.79 -13.45 -9.74
CA THR A 14 -2.15 -14.77 -9.89
C THR A 14 -2.14 -15.56 -8.57
N LEU A 15 -2.01 -14.89 -7.43
CA LEU A 15 -1.91 -15.55 -6.12
C LEU A 15 -3.25 -15.67 -5.38
N SER A 16 -4.26 -14.86 -5.70
CA SER A 16 -5.53 -14.89 -4.97
C SER A 16 -6.21 -16.26 -5.04
N LYS A 17 -6.22 -16.90 -6.22
CA LYS A 17 -6.83 -18.24 -6.40
C LYS A 17 -6.06 -19.37 -5.70
N PRO A 18 -4.74 -19.58 -5.95
CA PRO A 18 -4.01 -20.69 -5.35
C PRO A 18 -3.91 -20.57 -3.82
N ILE A 19 -3.80 -19.36 -3.28
CA ILE A 19 -3.74 -19.15 -1.83
C ILE A 19 -5.10 -19.45 -1.20
N ALA A 20 -6.20 -18.94 -1.76
CA ALA A 20 -7.54 -19.28 -1.29
C ALA A 20 -7.78 -20.80 -1.27
N THR A 21 -7.40 -21.52 -2.33
CA THR A 21 -7.55 -22.99 -2.38
C THR A 21 -6.69 -23.72 -1.35
N ASN A 22 -5.46 -23.25 -1.08
CA ASN A 22 -4.59 -23.86 -0.07
C ASN A 22 -5.06 -23.59 1.36
N LEU A 23 -5.56 -22.37 1.64
CA LEU A 23 -6.16 -22.05 2.93
C LEU A 23 -7.44 -22.85 3.18
N ARG A 24 -8.27 -23.06 2.16
CA ARG A 24 -9.46 -23.92 2.24
C ARG A 24 -9.08 -25.38 2.56
N HIS A 25 -8.00 -25.88 1.96
CA HIS A 25 -7.49 -27.23 2.26
C HIS A 25 -7.00 -27.33 3.71
N GLN A 26 -6.25 -26.33 4.19
CA GLN A 26 -5.79 -26.28 5.59
C GLN A 26 -6.93 -26.12 6.59
N ALA A 27 -8.00 -25.39 6.26
CA ALA A 27 -9.18 -25.25 7.11
C ALA A 27 -9.96 -26.56 7.30
N LYS A 28 -9.85 -27.49 6.34
CA LYS A 28 -10.42 -28.85 6.48
C LYS A 28 -9.55 -29.76 7.35
N GLN A 29 -8.24 -29.53 7.36
CA GLN A 29 -7.28 -30.37 8.10
C GLN A 29 -7.09 -29.91 9.56
N HIS A 30 -7.13 -28.60 9.84
CA HIS A 30 -6.89 -28.05 11.17
C HIS A 30 -8.14 -27.39 11.80
N PRO A 31 -8.63 -27.92 12.94
CA PRO A 31 -9.81 -27.38 13.62
C PRO A 31 -9.59 -25.97 14.21
N TYR A 32 -8.34 -25.63 14.56
CA TYR A 32 -7.99 -24.28 15.02
C TYR A 32 -8.13 -23.24 13.91
N PHE A 33 -7.63 -23.57 12.71
CA PHE A 33 -7.71 -22.69 11.56
C PHE A 33 -9.16 -22.53 11.08
N ARG A 34 -9.95 -23.60 11.14
CA ARG A 34 -11.41 -23.55 10.91
C ARG A 34 -12.10 -22.53 11.81
N LYS A 35 -11.81 -22.52 13.13
CA LYS A 35 -12.38 -21.52 14.05
C LYS A 35 -12.04 -20.09 13.64
N ILE A 36 -10.78 -19.83 13.29
CA ILE A 36 -10.35 -18.50 12.83
C ILE A 36 -11.14 -18.05 11.59
N CYS A 37 -11.28 -18.91 10.58
CA CYS A 37 -12.06 -18.60 9.38
C CYS A 37 -13.53 -18.31 9.70
N VAL A 38 -14.14 -19.13 10.57
CA VAL A 38 -15.55 -18.97 10.97
C VAL A 38 -15.74 -17.68 11.78
N ASP A 39 -14.86 -17.40 12.73
CA ASP A 39 -14.92 -16.18 13.55
C ASP A 39 -14.75 -14.93 12.69
N LEU A 40 -13.79 -14.93 11.75
CA LEU A 40 -13.61 -13.84 10.79
C LEU A 40 -14.85 -13.65 9.90
N ALA A 41 -15.40 -14.74 9.36
CA ALA A 41 -16.60 -14.69 8.54
C ALA A 41 -17.81 -14.15 9.33
N GLN A 42 -17.95 -14.53 10.60
CA GLN A 42 -19.02 -14.07 11.47
C GLN A 42 -18.85 -12.60 11.88
N VAL A 43 -17.62 -12.16 12.19
CA VAL A 43 -17.31 -10.76 12.48
C VAL A 43 -17.66 -9.90 11.28
N MET A 44 -17.22 -10.30 10.07
CA MET A 44 -17.52 -9.59 8.83
C MET A 44 -19.02 -9.47 8.57
N HIS A 45 -19.76 -10.56 8.77
CA HIS A 45 -21.20 -10.56 8.57
C HIS A 45 -21.94 -9.67 9.59
N LYS A 46 -21.41 -9.58 10.83
CA LYS A 46 -21.93 -8.67 11.86
C LYS A 46 -21.60 -7.22 11.54
N THR A 47 -20.37 -6.90 11.15
CA THR A 47 -19.98 -5.53 10.77
C THR A 47 -20.75 -5.04 9.56
N GLU A 48 -20.99 -5.89 8.56
CA GLU A 48 -21.82 -5.53 7.40
C GLU A 48 -23.27 -5.22 7.81
N ALA A 49 -23.85 -6.04 8.70
CA ALA A 49 -25.19 -5.80 9.25
C ALA A 49 -25.25 -4.51 10.08
N HIS A 50 -24.22 -4.21 10.88
CA HIS A 50 -24.11 -2.98 11.66
C HIS A 50 -23.94 -1.74 10.77
N MET A 51 -23.08 -1.79 9.74
CA MET A 51 -22.91 -0.69 8.79
C MET A 51 -24.20 -0.39 8.02
N LYS A 52 -24.86 -1.43 7.50
CA LYS A 52 -26.16 -1.28 6.81
C LYS A 52 -27.24 -0.71 7.73
N ALA A 53 -27.26 -1.12 9.01
CA ALA A 53 -28.20 -0.61 10.00
C ALA A 53 -27.95 0.86 10.36
N ASN A 54 -26.68 1.29 10.41
CA ASN A 54 -26.31 2.69 10.66
C ASN A 54 -26.59 3.59 9.44
N LEU A 55 -26.35 3.12 8.22
CA LEU A 55 -26.55 3.91 7.00
C LEU A 55 -28.02 4.03 6.59
N LEU A 56 -28.83 2.99 6.79
CA LEU A 56 -30.24 2.95 6.37
C LEU A 56 -31.25 3.26 7.49
N GLY A 57 -30.78 3.75 8.65
CA GLY A 57 -31.63 4.21 9.75
C GLY A 57 -32.66 3.19 10.23
N LYS A 58 -32.27 2.29 11.14
CA LYS A 58 -33.15 1.43 11.98
C LYS A 58 -34.22 0.54 11.29
N GLN A 59 -34.48 0.59 9.98
CA GLN A 59 -35.66 -0.07 9.40
C GLN A 59 -35.54 -1.55 9.08
N ARG A 60 -34.35 -2.14 9.18
CA ARG A 60 -34.23 -3.60 9.24
C ARG A 60 -33.50 -3.94 10.52
N ARG A 61 -34.26 -4.04 11.63
CA ARG A 61 -33.87 -4.87 12.78
C ARG A 61 -33.13 -6.06 12.22
N ALA A 62 -31.84 -6.15 12.55
CA ALA A 62 -30.95 -7.20 12.10
C ALA A 62 -31.70 -8.52 12.23
N LYS A 63 -32.27 -9.01 11.11
CA LYS A 63 -32.87 -10.34 11.06
C LYS A 63 -31.71 -11.22 11.45
N LYS A 64 -31.80 -11.76 12.68
CA LYS A 64 -30.82 -12.60 13.36
C LYS A 64 -30.03 -13.33 12.27
N ALA A 65 -28.84 -12.83 11.97
CA ALA A 65 -28.07 -13.33 10.84
C ALA A 65 -27.94 -14.82 11.09
N GLN A 66 -28.61 -15.63 10.27
CA GLN A 66 -28.55 -17.07 10.44
C GLN A 66 -27.07 -17.42 10.32
N PRO A 67 -26.49 -18.11 11.31
CA PRO A 67 -25.09 -18.50 11.22
C PRO A 67 -24.94 -19.26 9.90
N LEU A 68 -24.05 -18.75 9.04
CA LEU A 68 -23.77 -19.38 7.75
C LEU A 68 -23.43 -20.84 8.02
N ASN A 69 -23.92 -21.76 7.17
CA ASN A 69 -23.50 -23.15 7.19
C ASN A 69 -21.96 -23.21 7.30
N GLU A 70 -21.42 -24.04 8.19
CA GLU A 70 -20.00 -23.97 8.57
C GLU A 70 -19.07 -24.05 7.36
N GLU A 71 -19.41 -24.86 6.35
CA GLU A 71 -18.64 -24.93 5.10
C GLU A 71 -18.58 -23.58 4.36
N ASN A 72 -19.71 -22.88 4.25
CA ASN A 72 -19.76 -21.57 3.58
C ASN A 72 -19.01 -20.49 4.38
N ALA A 73 -19.03 -20.58 5.71
CA ALA A 73 -18.27 -19.68 6.58
C ALA A 73 -16.76 -19.91 6.43
N ILE A 74 -16.33 -21.16 6.33
CA ILE A 74 -14.93 -21.52 6.09
C ILE A 74 -14.47 -21.01 4.72
N GLU A 75 -15.27 -21.21 3.67
CA GLU A 75 -14.91 -20.78 2.32
C GLU A 75 -14.74 -19.26 2.24
N ARG A 76 -15.71 -18.50 2.75
CA ARG A 76 -15.64 -17.03 2.76
C ARG A 76 -14.53 -16.50 3.67
N GLY A 77 -14.32 -17.14 4.82
CA GLY A 77 -13.25 -16.77 5.74
C GLY A 77 -11.86 -17.00 5.14
N ALA A 78 -11.67 -18.12 4.43
CA ALA A 78 -10.41 -18.44 3.75
C ALA A 78 -10.12 -17.48 2.59
N ASP A 79 -11.14 -17.14 1.78
CA ASP A 79 -10.99 -16.17 0.68
C ASP A 79 -10.59 -14.80 1.22
N PHE A 80 -11.32 -14.29 2.21
CA PHE A 80 -11.03 -13.00 2.84
C PHE A 80 -9.63 -12.97 3.49
N LEU A 81 -9.24 -14.04 4.18
CA LEU A 81 -7.93 -14.14 4.81
C LEU A 81 -6.80 -14.11 3.77
N SER A 82 -6.96 -14.84 2.67
CA SER A 82 -5.98 -14.85 1.57
C SER A 82 -5.84 -13.50 0.89
N GLU A 83 -6.95 -12.81 0.65
CA GLU A 83 -6.98 -11.50 0.03
C GLU A 83 -6.38 -10.44 0.95
N SER A 84 -6.74 -10.47 2.24
CA SER A 84 -6.16 -9.57 3.26
C SER A 84 -4.66 -9.74 3.39
N PHE A 85 -4.16 -10.97 3.35
CA PHE A 85 -2.72 -11.25 3.39
C PHE A 85 -1.98 -10.64 2.19
N LEU A 86 -2.54 -10.80 0.98
CA LEU A 86 -1.97 -10.21 -0.24
C LEU A 86 -2.00 -8.68 -0.20
N PHE A 87 -3.10 -8.08 0.25
CA PHE A 87 -3.20 -6.63 0.42
C PHE A 87 -2.21 -6.09 1.45
N LEU A 88 -1.98 -6.80 2.56
CA LEU A 88 -0.99 -6.40 3.55
C LEU A 88 0.42 -6.41 2.98
N ILE A 89 0.80 -7.46 2.24
CA ILE A 89 2.12 -7.55 1.61
C ILE A 89 2.28 -6.44 0.56
N ALA A 90 1.32 -6.29 -0.35
CA ALA A 90 1.36 -5.29 -1.41
C ALA A 90 1.37 -3.87 -0.83
N GLY A 91 0.50 -3.59 0.14
CA GLY A 91 0.43 -2.31 0.84
C GLY A 91 1.70 -1.99 1.60
N SER A 92 2.29 -2.97 2.29
CA SER A 92 3.56 -2.81 3.01
C SER A 92 4.72 -2.49 2.06
N LEU A 93 4.80 -3.19 0.92
CA LEU A 93 5.82 -2.92 -0.10
C LEU A 93 5.68 -1.52 -0.68
N ILE A 94 4.47 -1.12 -1.06
CA ILE A 94 4.19 0.23 -1.61
C ILE A 94 4.51 1.30 -0.56
N PHE A 95 4.08 1.10 0.68
CA PHE A 95 4.36 2.03 1.78
C PHE A 95 5.86 2.18 2.03
N TYR A 96 6.58 1.04 2.05
CA TYR A 96 8.02 1.02 2.25
C TYR A 96 8.78 1.71 1.10
N GLU A 97 8.42 1.43 -0.15
CA GLU A 97 9.01 2.13 -1.30
C GLU A 97 8.66 3.63 -1.28
N GLY A 98 7.44 3.99 -0.90
CA GLY A 98 7.01 5.38 -0.75
C GLY A 98 7.84 6.13 0.29
N TRP A 99 8.09 5.49 1.44
CA TRP A 99 8.95 6.05 2.48
C TRP A 99 10.40 6.20 2.00
N ARG A 100 10.95 5.16 1.37
CA ARG A 100 12.31 5.17 0.82
C ARG A 100 12.49 6.22 -0.29
N THR A 101 11.50 6.34 -1.18
CA THR A 101 11.53 7.26 -2.33
C THR A 101 11.51 8.71 -1.87
N ARG A 102 10.65 9.05 -0.89
CA ARG A 102 10.62 10.38 -0.29
C ARG A 102 11.98 10.80 0.27
N LYS A 103 12.66 9.88 0.98
CA LYS A 103 14.00 10.13 1.51
C LYS A 103 15.03 10.38 0.40
N LYS A 104 14.96 9.64 -0.71
CA LYS A 104 15.88 9.76 -1.84
C LYS A 104 15.65 11.05 -2.65
N GLU A 105 14.40 11.47 -2.80
CA GLU A 105 14.06 12.72 -3.49
C GLU A 105 14.52 13.96 -2.72
N GLN A 106 14.45 13.92 -1.38
CA GLN A 106 14.91 15.03 -0.55
C GLN A 106 16.41 15.24 -0.70
N THR A 107 17.22 14.19 -0.54
CA THR A 107 18.67 14.26 -0.77
C THR A 107 19.03 14.71 -2.20
N ARG A 108 18.23 14.34 -3.21
CA ARG A 108 18.44 14.82 -4.58
C ARG A 108 18.18 16.31 -4.72
N ARG A 109 17.10 16.82 -4.09
CA ARG A 109 16.78 18.25 -4.11
C ARG A 109 17.85 19.07 -3.39
N ASP A 110 18.34 18.57 -2.26
CA ASP A 110 19.40 19.23 -1.50
C ASP A 110 20.68 19.34 -2.34
N LYS A 111 21.12 18.25 -2.99
CA LYS A 111 22.28 18.28 -3.89
C LYS A 111 22.13 19.25 -5.06
N VAL A 112 20.95 19.28 -5.70
CA VAL A 112 20.70 20.22 -6.80
C VAL A 112 20.74 21.66 -6.32
N ALA A 113 20.27 21.93 -5.09
CA ALA A 113 20.36 23.26 -4.50
C ALA A 113 21.82 23.67 -4.24
N ASP A 114 22.64 22.75 -3.70
CA ASP A 114 24.07 22.97 -3.48
C ASP A 114 24.81 23.25 -4.82
N ASP A 115 24.56 22.44 -5.86
CA ASP A 115 25.16 22.62 -7.19
C ASP A 115 24.80 23.99 -7.80
N ILE A 116 23.56 24.45 -7.63
CA ILE A 116 23.12 25.77 -8.10
C ILE A 116 23.86 26.89 -7.36
N GLU A 117 24.05 26.76 -6.04
CA GLU A 117 24.78 27.74 -5.26
C GLU A 117 26.25 27.82 -5.68
N GLU A 118 26.89 26.67 -5.89
CA GLU A 118 28.27 26.60 -6.35
C GLU A 118 28.45 27.23 -7.74
N LEU A 119 27.58 26.90 -8.71
CA LEU A 119 27.60 27.50 -10.04
C LEU A 119 27.44 29.03 -9.99
N ARG A 120 26.57 29.54 -9.12
CA ARG A 120 26.42 31.00 -8.92
C ARG A 120 27.70 31.64 -8.39
N LYS A 121 28.41 31.00 -7.46
CA LYS A 121 29.70 31.49 -6.94
C LYS A 121 30.76 31.52 -8.04
N GLN A 122 30.85 30.48 -8.87
CA GLN A 122 31.79 30.43 -10.00
C GLN A 122 31.49 31.51 -11.05
N VAL A 123 30.23 31.75 -11.37
CA VAL A 123 29.83 32.84 -12.29
C VAL A 123 30.18 34.21 -11.70
N ALA A 124 29.94 34.42 -10.40
CA ALA A 124 30.27 35.68 -9.73
C ALA A 124 31.78 35.93 -9.69
N SER A 125 32.59 34.92 -9.35
CA SER A 125 34.04 35.06 -9.35
C SER A 125 34.58 35.33 -10.75
N LEU A 126 34.10 34.60 -11.77
CA LEU A 126 34.49 34.81 -13.15
C LEU A 126 34.14 36.21 -13.64
N ARG A 127 32.96 36.74 -13.27
CA ARG A 127 32.58 38.12 -13.57
C ARG A 127 33.56 39.13 -12.98
N ILE A 128 33.96 38.94 -11.72
CA ILE A 128 34.96 39.80 -11.06
C ILE A 128 36.31 39.72 -11.80
N TYR A 129 36.77 38.52 -12.18
CA TYR A 129 38.00 38.35 -12.94
C TYR A 129 37.97 39.02 -14.31
N VAL A 130 36.83 38.95 -15.02
CA VAL A 130 36.63 39.62 -16.30
C VAL A 130 36.65 41.14 -16.12
N GLU A 131 35.94 41.69 -15.14
CA GLU A 131 35.95 43.13 -14.84
C GLU A 131 37.36 43.62 -14.50
N GLN A 132 38.12 42.87 -13.70
CA GLN A 132 39.53 43.17 -13.42
C GLN A 132 40.43 43.11 -14.67
N SER A 133 40.21 42.13 -15.53
CA SER A 133 40.99 41.95 -16.77
C SER A 133 40.71 43.07 -17.78
N VAL A 134 39.46 43.52 -17.87
CA VAL A 134 39.07 44.67 -18.70
C VAL A 134 39.67 45.96 -18.15
N LEU A 135 39.60 46.19 -16.83
CA LEU A 135 40.20 47.37 -16.19
C LEU A 135 41.71 47.46 -16.41
N LYS A 136 42.44 46.34 -16.35
CA LYS A 136 43.88 46.27 -16.65
C LYS A 136 44.25 46.53 -18.11
N LYS A 137 43.29 46.41 -19.04
CA LYS A 137 43.53 46.58 -20.48
C LYS A 137 43.22 48.00 -20.97
N VAL A 138 42.52 48.80 -20.16
CA VAL A 138 42.09 50.17 -20.45
C VAL A 138 43.04 51.22 -19.86
N ILE A 139 43.85 50.83 -18.86
CA ILE A 139 44.96 51.63 -18.27
C ILE A 139 46.26 51.20 -18.96
#